data_AF-A0A093BHT8-F1
#
_entry.id   AF-A0A093BHT8-F1
#
_cell.length_a   1.000
_cell.length_b   1.000
_cell.length_c   1.000
_cell.angle_alpha   90.00
_cell.angle_beta   90.00
_cell.angle_gamma   90.00
#
_symmetry.space_group_name_H-M   'P 1'
#
loop_
_entity.id
_entity.type
_entity.pdbx_description
1 polymer ?
#
loop_
_entity_poly.entity_id
_entity_poly.type
_entity_poly.pdbx_seq_one_letter_code
_entity_poly.pdbx_strand_id
1 'polypeptide(L)'
;LILSKSWMKVKMFLFILLSLFNFNPSLSLKICSFNVRSFGEAKIARPEVVDAVVKIISRCDIMLLMEIKENKNRVCPLLLEKLTSHLKGPKEEYSYVVSERLGRKSYKEQYAFIYRKDLVSVKQTYQYPDTQPGDEDAFSRDPFAVWFQPSKTAVKEFAIIPLHTTPETAVREIDELYDVYLDVKQRWKTENFVFMGDFNAGCSYVPQKQWKNIRLRTHSEFVWLIGDKNDTTVKGSTSCPYDRIVVSGQKLINAIVPNSINIFDFQKDFQLTEEQALGISDHFPVEFELKTRGGFFNWLKSQFLKKRSRKGRRS
;
A
#
# COMPACT_ATOMS: atom_id res chain seq x y z
N LEU A 1 7.44 -19.69 -52.84
CA LEU A 1 6.98 -20.58 -51.74
C LEU A 1 7.92 -20.65 -50.52
N ILE A 2 9.24 -20.49 -50.67
CA ILE A 2 10.19 -20.55 -49.53
C ILE A 2 10.26 -19.22 -48.75
N LEU A 3 10.17 -18.07 -49.44
CA LEU A 3 10.19 -16.73 -48.84
C LEU A 3 8.95 -16.44 -47.95
N SER A 4 7.76 -16.94 -48.29
CA SER A 4 6.54 -16.72 -47.49
C SER A 4 6.55 -17.50 -46.18
N LYS A 5 7.15 -18.69 -46.15
CA LYS A 5 7.34 -19.48 -44.92
C LYS A 5 8.33 -18.82 -43.95
N SER A 6 9.34 -18.11 -44.45
CA SER A 6 10.29 -17.35 -43.62
C SER A 6 9.61 -16.15 -42.95
N TRP A 7 8.83 -15.39 -43.71
CA TRP A 7 8.06 -14.25 -43.18
C TRP A 7 6.98 -14.65 -42.16
N MET A 8 6.30 -15.78 -42.37
CA MET A 8 5.38 -16.33 -41.37
C MET A 8 6.09 -16.75 -40.08
N LYS A 9 7.29 -17.35 -40.18
CA LYS A 9 8.10 -17.69 -39.00
C LYS A 9 8.56 -16.44 -38.24
N VAL A 10 8.97 -15.38 -38.95
CA VAL A 10 9.36 -14.10 -38.31
C VAL A 10 8.16 -13.42 -37.64
N LYS A 11 7.00 -13.38 -38.29
CA LYS A 11 5.76 -12.85 -37.68
C LYS A 11 5.31 -13.66 -36.48
N MET A 12 5.39 -14.99 -36.54
CA MET A 12 5.06 -15.88 -35.43
C MET A 12 6.06 -15.73 -34.27
N PHE A 13 7.34 -15.52 -34.56
CA PHE A 13 8.36 -15.25 -33.54
C PHE A 13 8.16 -13.87 -32.89
N LEU A 14 7.81 -12.84 -33.67
CA LEU A 14 7.43 -11.52 -33.15
C LEU A 14 6.16 -11.60 -32.28
N PHE A 15 5.14 -12.35 -32.71
CA PHE A 15 3.91 -12.57 -31.96
C PHE A 15 4.17 -13.35 -30.65
N ILE A 16 5.06 -14.34 -30.68
CA ILE A 16 5.48 -15.07 -29.48
C ILE A 16 6.26 -14.13 -28.55
N LEU A 17 7.17 -13.29 -29.07
CA LEU A 17 7.87 -12.27 -28.28
C LEU A 17 6.87 -11.27 -27.64
N LEU A 18 5.92 -10.75 -28.41
CA LEU A 18 4.87 -9.84 -27.96
C LEU A 18 3.91 -10.51 -26.95
N SER A 19 3.63 -11.81 -27.11
CA SER A 19 2.82 -12.58 -26.15
C SER A 19 3.57 -12.89 -24.84
N LEU A 20 4.91 -12.99 -24.88
CA LEU A 20 5.77 -13.14 -23.71
C LEU A 20 5.91 -11.84 -22.91
N PHE A 21 5.63 -10.67 -23.51
CA PHE A 21 5.50 -9.40 -22.79
C PHE A 21 4.18 -9.27 -22.02
N ASN A 22 3.16 -10.10 -22.32
CA ASN A 22 1.84 -10.04 -21.70
C ASN A 22 1.63 -11.05 -20.54
N PHE A 23 2.68 -11.75 -20.12
CA PHE A 23 2.70 -12.54 -18.90
C PHE A 23 3.89 -12.12 -18.03
N ASN A 24 3.74 -10.99 -17.32
CA ASN A 24 4.56 -10.71 -16.15
C ASN A 24 3.85 -11.31 -14.94
N PRO A 25 4.24 -12.50 -14.42
CA PRO A 25 4.05 -12.72 -12.99
C PRO A 25 4.76 -11.57 -12.30
N SER A 26 4.02 -10.72 -11.58
CA SER A 26 4.54 -9.51 -10.96
C SER A 26 5.89 -9.81 -10.31
N LEU A 27 6.95 -9.20 -10.85
CA LEU A 27 8.31 -9.25 -10.34
C LEU A 27 8.51 -8.16 -9.28
N SER A 28 7.44 -7.72 -8.64
CA SER A 28 7.41 -6.65 -7.68
C SER A 28 6.43 -6.94 -6.54
N LEU A 29 6.64 -6.26 -5.42
CA LEU A 29 5.75 -6.26 -4.27
C LEU A 29 4.95 -4.96 -4.29
N LYS A 30 3.63 -5.03 -4.46
CA LYS A 30 2.73 -3.87 -4.47
C LYS A 30 2.25 -3.53 -3.07
N ILE A 31 2.42 -2.27 -2.68
CA ILE A 31 2.07 -1.74 -1.36
C ILE A 31 1.08 -0.59 -1.57
N CYS A 32 -0.04 -0.61 -0.85
CA CYS A 32 -1.16 0.30 -1.01
C CYS A 32 -1.65 0.86 0.32
N SER A 33 -2.13 2.11 0.32
CA SER A 33 -2.83 2.76 1.43
C SER A 33 -4.24 3.14 0.98
N PHE A 34 -5.24 2.92 1.83
CA PHE A 34 -6.62 3.28 1.51
C PHE A 34 -7.43 3.70 2.75
N ASN A 35 -7.91 4.95 2.76
CA ASN A 35 -8.99 5.38 3.64
C ASN A 35 -10.34 4.90 3.06
N VAL A 36 -11.09 4.05 3.78
CA VAL A 36 -12.38 3.47 3.33
C VAL A 36 -13.57 4.17 3.98
N ARG A 37 -13.56 5.51 4.01
CA ARG A 37 -14.50 6.40 4.70
C ARG A 37 -15.52 5.73 5.60
N SER A 38 -15.35 5.84 6.89
CA SER A 38 -16.30 5.37 7.90
C SER A 38 -16.66 3.90 7.71
N PHE A 39 -15.63 3.05 7.72
CA PHE A 39 -15.79 1.61 7.52
C PHE A 39 -16.36 0.94 8.78
N GLY A 40 -17.67 1.09 8.96
CA GLY A 40 -18.45 0.60 10.08
C GLY A 40 -19.57 -0.35 9.67
N GLU A 41 -20.49 -0.64 10.60
CA GLU A 41 -21.60 -1.59 10.42
C GLU A 41 -22.44 -1.32 9.16
N ALA A 42 -22.82 -0.05 8.93
CA ALA A 42 -23.61 0.33 7.76
C ALA A 42 -22.90 0.04 6.43
N LYS A 43 -21.56 0.09 6.41
CA LYS A 43 -20.78 -0.20 5.21
C LYS A 43 -20.58 -1.70 5.00
N ILE A 44 -20.28 -2.47 6.04
CA ILE A 44 -20.14 -3.92 5.93
C ILE A 44 -21.47 -4.63 5.64
N ALA A 45 -22.61 -3.99 5.92
CA ALA A 45 -23.94 -4.50 5.58
C ALA A 45 -24.29 -4.36 4.08
N ARG A 46 -23.45 -3.71 3.27
CA ARG A 46 -23.63 -3.48 1.84
C ARG A 46 -22.69 -4.38 1.02
N PRO A 47 -23.16 -5.53 0.50
CA PRO A 47 -22.30 -6.49 -0.19
C PRO A 47 -21.53 -5.89 -1.37
N GLU A 48 -22.15 -5.00 -2.13
CA GLU A 48 -21.54 -4.32 -3.27
C GLU A 48 -20.34 -3.46 -2.88
N VAL A 49 -20.39 -2.82 -1.71
CA VAL A 49 -19.27 -2.04 -1.19
C VAL A 49 -18.18 -2.95 -0.65
N VAL A 50 -18.54 -4.00 0.08
CA VAL A 50 -17.57 -5.00 0.56
C VAL A 50 -16.84 -5.66 -0.61
N ASP A 51 -17.56 -6.07 -1.66
CA ASP A 51 -16.98 -6.72 -2.83
C ASP A 51 -16.05 -5.75 -3.60
N ALA A 52 -16.41 -4.46 -3.70
CA ALA A 52 -15.52 -3.45 -4.29
C ALA A 52 -14.24 -3.25 -3.45
N VAL A 53 -14.36 -3.17 -2.12
CA VAL A 53 -13.21 -3.06 -1.21
C VAL A 53 -12.32 -4.31 -1.29
N VAL A 54 -12.90 -5.51 -1.33
CA VAL A 54 -12.18 -6.78 -1.53
C VAL A 54 -11.43 -6.77 -2.87
N LYS A 55 -12.07 -6.30 -3.94
CA LYS A 55 -11.43 -6.16 -5.26
C LYS A 55 -10.26 -5.18 -5.23
N ILE A 56 -10.39 -4.05 -4.51
CA ILE A 56 -9.30 -3.09 -4.31
C ILE A 56 -8.14 -3.74 -3.54
N ILE A 57 -8.42 -4.36 -2.39
CA ILE A 57 -7.39 -5.04 -1.56
C ILE A 57 -6.67 -6.12 -2.37
N SER A 58 -7.40 -6.87 -3.20
CA SER A 58 -6.85 -8.01 -3.94
C SER A 58 -5.74 -7.65 -4.94
N ARG A 59 -5.65 -6.36 -5.32
CA ARG A 59 -4.60 -5.82 -6.19
C ARG A 59 -3.25 -5.70 -5.49
N CYS A 60 -3.24 -5.65 -4.17
CA CYS A 60 -2.10 -5.28 -3.35
C CYS A 60 -1.52 -6.50 -2.63
N ASP A 61 -0.21 -6.49 -2.38
CA ASP A 61 0.46 -7.51 -1.60
C ASP A 61 0.52 -7.13 -0.12
N ILE A 62 0.57 -5.83 0.16
CA ILE A 62 0.33 -5.21 1.47
C ILE A 62 -0.66 -4.05 1.27
N MET A 63 -1.76 -4.07 2.02
CA MET A 63 -2.76 -3.01 2.06
C MET A 63 -2.85 -2.45 3.47
N LEU A 64 -2.61 -1.15 3.64
CA LEU A 64 -3.05 -0.38 4.80
C LEU A 64 -4.50 0.08 4.58
N LEU A 65 -5.40 -0.30 5.49
CA LEU A 65 -6.75 0.22 5.59
C LEU A 65 -6.88 1.14 6.81
N MET A 66 -7.56 2.26 6.61
CA MET A 66 -7.85 3.27 7.63
C MET A 66 -9.36 3.49 7.78
N GLU A 67 -9.73 4.25 8.82
CA GLU A 67 -11.11 4.61 9.16
C GLU A 67 -12.04 3.43 9.48
N ILE A 68 -11.48 2.35 10.04
CA ILE A 68 -12.24 1.19 10.54
C ILE A 68 -12.91 1.56 11.86
N LYS A 69 -14.22 1.83 11.83
CA LYS A 69 -15.01 2.29 12.99
C LYS A 69 -15.81 1.20 13.68
N GLU A 70 -16.04 0.08 12.97
CA GLU A 70 -16.76 -1.07 13.48
C GLU A 70 -16.13 -1.55 14.82
N ASN A 71 -16.96 -1.81 15.82
CA ASN A 71 -16.48 -2.03 17.19
C ASN A 71 -16.54 -3.49 17.66
N LYS A 72 -16.99 -4.43 16.81
CA LYS A 72 -17.04 -5.86 17.10
C LYS A 72 -15.88 -6.62 16.46
N ASN A 73 -14.89 -5.91 15.93
CA ASN A 73 -13.70 -6.46 15.25
C ASN A 73 -14.04 -7.42 14.09
N ARG A 74 -15.16 -7.17 13.37
CA ARG A 74 -15.62 -8.07 12.30
C ARG A 74 -15.06 -7.74 10.92
N VAL A 75 -14.57 -6.52 10.72
CA VAL A 75 -14.11 -6.04 9.40
C VAL A 75 -12.97 -6.90 8.85
N CYS A 76 -11.88 -7.09 9.60
CA CYS A 76 -10.73 -7.86 9.12
C CYS A 76 -11.06 -9.35 8.88
N PRO A 77 -11.75 -10.07 9.79
CA PRO A 77 -12.22 -11.44 9.52
C PRO A 77 -13.09 -11.55 8.27
N LEU A 78 -14.07 -10.65 8.09
CA LEU A 78 -14.96 -10.64 6.93
C LEU A 78 -14.17 -10.44 5.62
N LEU A 79 -13.26 -9.47 5.60
CA LEU A 79 -12.42 -9.22 4.42
C LEU A 79 -11.52 -10.41 4.12
N LEU A 80 -10.93 -11.03 5.15
CA LEU A 80 -10.06 -12.18 4.99
C LEU A 80 -10.80 -13.39 4.42
N GLU A 81 -12.01 -13.66 4.93
CA GLU A 81 -12.90 -14.71 4.42
C GLU A 81 -13.23 -14.47 2.95
N LYS A 82 -13.69 -13.27 2.60
CA LYS A 82 -14.02 -12.87 1.23
C LYS A 82 -12.82 -13.00 0.29
N LEU A 83 -11.68 -12.45 0.67
CA LEU A 83 -10.44 -12.56 -0.11
C LEU A 83 -10.06 -14.02 -0.36
N THR A 84 -10.20 -14.87 0.66
CA THR A 84 -9.87 -16.31 0.58
C THR A 84 -10.86 -17.08 -0.28
N SER A 85 -12.15 -16.73 -0.24
CA SER A 85 -13.20 -17.39 -1.01
C SER A 85 -13.02 -17.28 -2.53
N HIS A 86 -12.28 -16.27 -2.99
CA HIS A 86 -12.00 -16.03 -4.41
C HIS A 86 -10.67 -16.64 -4.90
N LEU A 87 -9.89 -17.26 -4.03
CA LEU A 87 -8.57 -17.81 -4.38
C LEU A 87 -8.68 -19.14 -5.13
N LYS A 88 -7.80 -19.35 -6.10
CA LYS A 88 -7.74 -20.59 -6.89
C LYS A 88 -6.84 -21.67 -6.26
N GLY A 89 -6.23 -21.40 -5.09
CA GLY A 89 -5.41 -22.37 -4.35
C GLY A 89 -4.71 -21.81 -3.10
N PRO A 90 -4.06 -22.67 -2.29
CA PRO A 90 -3.52 -22.34 -0.96
C PRO A 90 -2.29 -21.40 -0.96
N LYS A 91 -1.80 -20.97 -2.13
CA LYS A 91 -0.62 -20.10 -2.26
C LYS A 91 -0.95 -18.60 -2.25
N GLU A 92 -2.21 -18.23 -2.08
CA GLU A 92 -2.66 -16.84 -2.16
C GLU A 92 -3.27 -16.37 -0.82
N GLU A 93 -3.02 -17.10 0.27
CA GLU A 93 -3.58 -16.80 1.59
C GLU A 93 -3.16 -15.41 2.09
N TYR A 94 -4.15 -14.68 2.61
CA TYR A 94 -3.95 -13.40 3.27
C TYR A 94 -3.81 -13.58 4.78
N SER A 95 -3.31 -12.56 5.43
CA SER A 95 -3.37 -12.38 6.88
C SER A 95 -3.50 -10.91 7.19
N TYR A 96 -3.69 -10.58 8.46
CA TYR A 96 -3.77 -9.20 8.90
C TYR A 96 -3.13 -8.98 10.26
N VAL A 97 -2.74 -7.73 10.51
CA VAL A 97 -2.50 -7.18 11.84
C VAL A 97 -3.32 -5.90 11.97
N VAL A 98 -3.86 -5.65 13.15
CA VAL A 98 -4.78 -4.54 13.41
C VAL A 98 -4.36 -3.82 14.69
N SER A 99 -4.48 -2.50 14.70
CA SER A 99 -4.18 -1.66 15.86
C SER A 99 -5.24 -1.82 16.95
N GLU A 100 -4.98 -1.23 18.11
CA GLU A 100 -6.01 -0.90 19.08
C GLU A 100 -7.02 0.10 18.49
N ARG A 101 -8.11 0.37 19.21
CA ARG A 101 -9.09 1.41 18.85
C ARG A 101 -8.59 2.79 19.30
N LEU A 102 -8.23 3.63 18.35
CA LEU A 102 -7.54 4.91 18.55
C LEU A 102 -8.47 6.10 18.29
N GLY A 103 -8.31 7.20 19.03
CA GLY A 103 -9.19 8.38 18.98
C GLY A 103 -9.27 9.08 20.33
N ARG A 104 -9.47 10.40 20.40
CA ARG A 104 -9.51 11.13 21.70
C ARG A 104 -10.83 11.00 22.47
N LYS A 105 -11.94 10.67 21.79
CA LYS A 105 -13.30 10.67 22.38
C LYS A 105 -14.02 9.35 22.08
N SER A 106 -15.35 9.38 22.03
CA SER A 106 -16.20 8.22 21.68
C SER A 106 -15.94 7.71 20.26
N TYR A 107 -15.59 8.62 19.36
CA TYR A 107 -15.18 8.28 18.02
C TYR A 107 -13.79 7.64 18.03
N LYS A 108 -13.72 6.37 17.62
CA LYS A 108 -12.46 5.63 17.51
C LYS A 108 -12.40 4.88 16.19
N GLU A 109 -11.18 4.70 15.70
CA GLU A 109 -10.84 4.00 14.47
C GLU A 109 -9.73 2.97 14.71
N GLN A 110 -9.46 2.12 13.71
CA GLN A 110 -8.30 1.23 13.71
C GLN A 110 -7.54 1.34 12.39
N TYR A 111 -6.23 1.14 12.46
CA TYR A 111 -5.39 0.80 11.33
C TYR A 111 -5.40 -0.72 11.15
N ALA A 112 -5.55 -1.20 9.93
CA ALA A 112 -5.34 -2.61 9.61
C ALA A 112 -4.38 -2.77 8.43
N PHE A 113 -3.42 -3.67 8.58
CA PHE A 113 -2.61 -4.14 7.47
C PHE A 113 -3.09 -5.50 7.04
N ILE A 114 -3.54 -5.65 5.80
CA ILE A 114 -3.87 -6.94 5.16
C ILE A 114 -2.77 -7.28 4.17
N TYR A 115 -2.22 -8.49 4.22
CA TYR A 115 -1.05 -8.84 3.41
C TYR A 115 -1.04 -10.31 2.98
N ARG A 116 -0.35 -10.61 1.87
CA ARG A 116 -0.18 -11.97 1.33
C ARG A 116 0.94 -12.72 2.07
N LYS A 117 0.59 -13.82 2.74
CA LYS A 117 1.51 -14.58 3.62
C LYS A 117 2.65 -15.26 2.87
N ASP A 118 2.47 -15.57 1.60
CA ASP A 118 3.51 -16.20 0.76
C ASP A 118 4.55 -15.18 0.26
N LEU A 119 4.22 -13.88 0.31
CA LEU A 119 5.08 -12.80 -0.14
C LEU A 119 5.80 -12.09 0.99
N VAL A 120 5.14 -11.89 2.14
CA VAL A 120 5.69 -11.13 3.27
C VAL A 120 5.30 -11.74 4.62
N SER A 121 6.16 -11.55 5.62
CA SER A 121 5.88 -11.85 7.03
C SER A 121 6.02 -10.59 7.89
N VAL A 122 5.23 -10.49 8.96
CA VAL A 122 5.39 -9.46 9.99
C VAL A 122 6.43 -9.92 11.02
N LYS A 123 7.50 -9.14 11.21
CA LYS A 123 8.49 -9.39 12.27
C LYS A 123 7.98 -8.93 13.62
N GLN A 124 7.42 -7.72 13.67
CA GLN A 124 6.94 -7.10 14.89
C GLN A 124 5.95 -5.97 14.57
N THR A 125 5.05 -5.69 15.51
CA THR A 125 4.18 -4.52 15.52
C THR A 125 4.51 -3.63 16.72
N TYR A 126 4.23 -2.33 16.61
CA TYR A 126 4.44 -1.39 17.70
C TYR A 126 3.41 -0.25 17.61
N GLN A 127 2.61 -0.11 18.67
CA GLN A 127 1.72 1.02 18.86
C GLN A 127 2.51 2.13 19.54
N TYR A 128 2.68 3.28 18.87
CA TYR A 128 3.35 4.43 19.47
C TYR A 128 2.49 4.97 20.64
N PRO A 129 3.05 5.16 21.84
CA PRO A 129 2.27 5.49 23.03
C PRO A 129 1.88 6.98 23.14
N ASP A 130 2.48 7.86 22.31
CA ASP A 130 2.18 9.30 22.29
C ASP A 130 2.29 10.02 23.65
N THR A 131 3.32 9.67 24.41
CA THR A 131 3.62 10.22 25.75
C THR A 131 4.91 11.04 25.77
N GLN A 132 5.25 11.72 24.67
CA GLN A 132 6.45 12.54 24.58
C GLN A 132 6.34 13.75 25.53
N PRO A 133 7.28 13.93 26.50
CA PRO A 133 7.21 15.05 27.42
C PRO A 133 7.19 16.41 26.70
N GLY A 134 6.16 17.21 26.94
CA GLY A 134 5.98 18.53 26.33
C GLY A 134 5.32 18.53 24.94
N ASP A 135 5.00 17.37 24.39
CA ASP A 135 4.13 17.22 23.21
C ASP A 135 3.18 16.02 23.37
N GLU A 136 2.72 15.75 24.58
CA GLU A 136 1.83 14.62 24.87
C GLU A 136 0.52 14.72 24.08
N ASP A 137 -0.03 13.57 23.67
CA ASP A 137 -1.28 13.50 22.90
C ASP A 137 -1.18 14.43 21.67
N ALA A 138 -0.15 14.23 20.85
CA ALA A 138 0.05 14.92 19.58
C ALA A 138 -0.86 14.36 18.48
N PHE A 139 -1.06 13.04 18.46
CA PHE A 139 -1.88 12.34 17.50
C PHE A 139 -3.32 12.26 17.96
N SER A 140 -4.28 12.22 17.03
CA SER A 140 -5.62 11.76 17.40
C SER A 140 -5.75 10.25 17.28
N ARG A 141 -4.93 9.62 16.44
CA ARG A 141 -4.87 8.16 16.23
C ARG A 141 -3.42 7.74 16.15
N ASP A 142 -2.86 7.36 17.29
CA ASP A 142 -1.43 7.12 17.47
C ASP A 142 -0.91 6.09 16.43
N PRO A 143 0.26 6.32 15.79
CA PRO A 143 0.74 5.44 14.74
C PRO A 143 0.96 3.97 15.16
N PHE A 144 0.47 3.04 14.34
CA PHE A 144 0.63 1.59 14.51
C PHE A 144 1.69 1.04 13.55
N ALA A 145 2.95 1.13 13.93
CA ALA A 145 4.07 0.70 13.09
C ALA A 145 4.11 -0.83 12.91
N VAL A 146 4.40 -1.28 11.69
CA VAL A 146 4.55 -2.72 11.37
C VAL A 146 5.86 -2.96 10.62
N TRP A 147 6.67 -3.88 11.14
CA TRP A 147 7.94 -4.26 10.54
C TRP A 147 7.75 -5.48 9.63
N PHE A 148 7.86 -5.27 8.32
CA PHE A 148 7.70 -6.31 7.32
C PHE A 148 9.03 -6.90 6.88
N GLN A 149 9.03 -8.22 6.65
CA GLN A 149 10.09 -8.98 6.02
C GLN A 149 9.56 -9.64 4.75
N PRO A 150 9.78 -9.01 3.58
CA PRO A 150 9.42 -9.60 2.30
C PRO A 150 10.34 -10.76 1.89
N SER A 151 9.75 -11.81 1.32
CA SER A 151 10.46 -13.05 0.96
C SER A 151 11.36 -12.91 -0.28
N LYS A 152 11.01 -12.01 -1.21
CA LYS A 152 11.59 -11.97 -2.56
C LYS A 152 11.93 -10.58 -3.07
N THR A 153 11.95 -9.52 -2.25
CA THR A 153 12.32 -8.17 -2.71
C THR A 153 13.81 -7.85 -2.60
N ALA A 154 14.26 -6.82 -3.32
CA ALA A 154 15.63 -6.30 -3.21
C ALA A 154 15.92 -5.73 -1.80
N VAL A 155 14.91 -5.13 -1.17
CA VAL A 155 14.90 -4.76 0.25
C VAL A 155 14.57 -6.01 1.07
N LYS A 156 15.30 -6.26 2.15
CA LYS A 156 15.08 -7.44 3.00
C LYS A 156 14.04 -7.22 4.09
N GLU A 157 13.91 -5.98 4.56
CA GLU A 157 12.98 -5.58 5.60
C GLU A 157 12.75 -4.07 5.54
N PHE A 158 11.55 -3.65 5.91
CA PHE A 158 11.18 -2.24 6.03
C PHE A 158 10.05 -2.09 7.03
N ALA A 159 10.00 -0.95 7.72
CA ALA A 159 8.89 -0.57 8.57
C ALA A 159 7.87 0.23 7.76
N ILE A 160 6.58 -0.03 7.96
CA ILE A 160 5.51 0.88 7.56
C ILE A 160 4.96 1.56 8.81
N ILE A 161 4.89 2.88 8.81
CA ILE A 161 4.27 3.70 9.86
C ILE A 161 3.03 4.37 9.26
N PRO A 162 1.81 3.93 9.63
CA PRO A 162 0.58 4.52 9.14
C PRO A 162 0.27 5.83 9.85
N LEU A 163 -0.42 6.74 9.18
CA LEU A 163 -1.01 7.91 9.83
C LEU A 163 -2.31 8.33 9.14
N HIS A 164 -3.36 8.51 9.92
CA HIS A 164 -4.60 9.19 9.55
C HIS A 164 -4.73 10.41 10.46
N THR A 165 -4.46 11.61 9.95
CA THR A 165 -4.48 12.85 10.76
C THR A 165 -5.91 13.36 10.96
N THR A 166 -6.15 14.25 11.93
CA THR A 166 -7.34 15.10 11.83
C THR A 166 -7.01 16.29 10.92
N PRO A 167 -7.98 16.77 10.12
CA PRO A 167 -7.76 17.94 9.28
C PRO A 167 -7.22 19.15 10.05
N GLU A 168 -7.69 19.37 11.28
CA GLU A 168 -7.34 20.52 12.10
C GLU A 168 -5.90 20.45 12.65
N THR A 169 -5.38 19.24 12.90
CA THR A 169 -4.04 19.02 13.47
C THR A 169 -3.05 18.42 12.49
N ALA A 170 -3.38 18.36 11.19
CA ALA A 170 -2.57 17.73 10.15
C ALA A 170 -1.10 18.20 10.16
N VAL A 171 -0.84 19.51 10.29
CA VAL A 171 0.54 20.04 10.33
C VAL A 171 1.33 19.49 11.51
N ARG A 172 0.74 19.45 12.72
CA ARG A 172 1.39 18.95 13.94
C ARG A 172 1.60 17.45 13.85
N GLU A 173 0.57 16.69 13.47
CA GLU A 173 0.66 15.22 13.40
C GLU A 173 1.65 14.75 12.33
N ILE A 174 1.73 15.41 11.16
CA ILE A 174 2.73 15.04 10.13
C ILE A 174 4.15 15.38 10.61
N ASP A 175 4.34 16.50 11.31
CA ASP A 175 5.66 16.85 11.88
C ASP A 175 6.10 15.83 12.93
N GLU A 176 5.21 15.47 13.85
CA GLU A 176 5.49 14.53 14.94
C GLU A 176 5.77 13.10 14.44
N LEU A 177 5.37 12.77 13.21
CA LEU A 177 5.74 11.51 12.57
C LEU A 177 7.28 11.35 12.42
N TYR A 178 8.03 12.45 12.46
CA TYR A 178 9.49 12.42 12.53
C TYR A 178 10.00 11.84 13.86
N ASP A 179 9.38 12.14 14.99
CA ASP A 179 9.78 11.60 16.30
C ASP A 179 9.39 10.13 16.43
N VAL A 180 8.25 9.73 15.86
CA VAL A 180 7.88 8.32 15.70
C VAL A 180 8.92 7.57 14.85
N TYR A 181 9.41 8.18 13.77
CA TYR A 181 10.51 7.63 12.98
C TYR A 181 11.77 7.40 13.82
N LEU A 182 12.17 8.38 14.64
CA LEU A 182 13.35 8.26 15.50
C LEU A 182 13.19 7.13 16.54
N ASP A 183 12.04 7.02 17.21
CA ASP A 183 11.77 5.93 18.16
C ASP A 183 11.86 4.57 17.47
N VAL A 184 11.13 4.39 16.35
CA VAL A 184 11.09 3.12 15.63
C VAL A 184 12.47 2.74 15.09
N LYS A 185 13.23 3.72 14.57
CA LYS A 185 14.62 3.53 14.13
C LYS A 185 15.53 3.11 15.28
N GLN A 186 15.41 3.74 16.43
CA GLN A 186 16.17 3.36 17.62
C GLN A 186 15.81 1.96 18.12
N ARG A 187 14.51 1.61 18.10
CA ARG A 187 13.95 0.36 18.61
C ARG A 187 14.27 -0.84 17.73
N TRP A 188 14.04 -0.74 16.43
CA TRP A 188 14.18 -1.85 15.50
C TRP A 188 15.52 -1.88 14.77
N LYS A 189 16.34 -0.82 14.89
CA LYS A 189 17.62 -0.67 14.18
C LYS A 189 17.48 -0.88 12.67
N THR A 190 16.31 -0.53 12.11
CA THR A 190 16.05 -0.61 10.68
C THR A 190 16.38 0.71 10.00
N GLU A 191 16.72 0.66 8.71
CA GLU A 191 17.09 1.83 7.89
C GLU A 191 16.01 2.18 6.86
N ASN A 192 15.02 1.32 6.66
CA ASN A 192 14.06 1.41 5.55
C ASN A 192 12.66 1.67 6.09
N PHE A 193 12.09 2.81 5.74
CA PHE A 193 10.80 3.28 6.26
C PHE A 193 9.87 3.69 5.14
N VAL A 194 8.62 3.31 5.26
CA VAL A 194 7.49 3.81 4.49
C VAL A 194 6.55 4.49 5.48
N PHE A 195 6.17 5.73 5.21
CA PHE A 195 5.12 6.45 5.90
C PHE A 195 3.98 6.61 4.91
N MET A 196 2.78 6.21 5.27
CA MET A 196 1.67 6.24 4.33
C MET A 196 0.33 6.32 5.04
N GLY A 197 -0.65 6.93 4.38
CA GLY A 197 -1.96 7.13 4.95
C GLY A 197 -2.62 8.39 4.43
N ASP A 198 -3.78 8.70 5.01
CA ASP A 198 -4.49 9.94 4.78
C ASP A 198 -3.92 11.00 5.72
N PHE A 199 -2.96 11.75 5.22
CA PHE A 199 -2.27 12.75 6.02
C PHE A 199 -3.04 14.06 6.06
N ASN A 200 -4.17 14.20 5.35
CA ASN A 200 -4.80 15.49 5.07
C ASN A 200 -3.79 16.52 4.52
N ALA A 201 -2.76 16.07 3.80
CA ALA A 201 -1.55 16.82 3.52
C ALA A 201 -1.65 17.77 2.32
N GLY A 202 -2.64 18.65 2.30
CA GLY A 202 -2.80 19.64 1.24
C GLY A 202 -4.00 20.55 1.41
N CYS A 203 -4.31 21.32 0.37
CA CYS A 203 -5.45 22.23 0.33
C CYS A 203 -5.47 23.16 1.57
N SER A 204 -6.63 23.33 2.22
CA SER A 204 -6.77 24.19 3.40
C SER A 204 -6.11 23.64 4.65
N TYR A 205 -5.89 22.32 4.75
CA TYR A 205 -5.41 21.65 5.96
C TYR A 205 -3.90 21.80 6.14
N VAL A 206 -3.14 21.76 5.05
CA VAL A 206 -1.70 22.09 5.03
C VAL A 206 -1.44 23.19 4.01
N PRO A 207 -1.60 24.47 4.39
CA PRO A 207 -1.29 25.60 3.53
C PRO A 207 0.20 25.63 3.15
N GLN A 208 0.53 26.16 1.96
CA GLN A 208 1.90 26.17 1.43
C GLN A 208 2.96 26.68 2.43
N LYS A 209 2.63 27.72 3.20
CA LYS A 209 3.51 28.32 4.20
C LYS A 209 3.85 27.41 5.40
N GLN A 210 3.08 26.35 5.63
CA GLN A 210 3.26 25.43 6.75
C GLN A 210 4.23 24.28 6.44
N TRP A 211 4.50 23.98 5.17
CA TRP A 211 5.42 22.87 4.80
C TRP A 211 6.83 23.00 5.36
N LYS A 212 7.29 24.24 5.60
CA LYS A 212 8.60 24.51 6.23
C LYS A 212 8.66 24.11 7.71
N ASN A 213 7.51 23.87 8.35
CA ASN A 213 7.39 23.50 9.75
C ASN A 213 7.24 21.98 9.94
N ILE A 214 7.35 21.19 8.87
CA ILE A 214 7.17 19.73 8.90
C ILE A 214 8.54 19.08 8.62
N ARG A 215 9.16 18.48 9.64
CA ARG A 215 10.47 17.80 9.56
C ARG A 215 10.49 16.67 8.55
N LEU A 216 9.40 15.90 8.48
CA LEU A 216 9.20 14.86 7.45
C LEU A 216 9.23 15.40 6.02
N ARG A 217 9.00 16.71 5.82
CA ARG A 217 9.05 17.37 4.52
C ARG A 217 10.39 18.07 4.25
N THR A 218 10.99 18.66 5.29
CA THR A 218 12.17 19.52 5.14
C THR A 218 13.49 18.75 5.17
N HIS A 219 13.54 17.59 5.84
CA HIS A 219 14.72 16.74 5.83
C HIS A 219 14.84 15.97 4.51
N SER A 220 16.00 16.05 3.87
CA SER A 220 16.26 15.47 2.55
C SER A 220 16.30 13.95 2.51
N GLU A 221 16.37 13.29 3.67
CA GLU A 221 16.30 11.82 3.76
C GLU A 221 14.92 11.25 3.43
N PHE A 222 13.86 12.07 3.50
CA PHE A 222 12.49 11.68 3.21
C PHE A 222 12.11 12.05 1.77
N VAL A 223 11.70 11.05 1.01
CA VAL A 223 11.24 11.22 -0.38
C VAL A 223 9.73 11.05 -0.43
N TRP A 224 9.02 12.11 -0.77
CA TRP A 224 7.57 12.12 -0.97
C TRP A 224 7.25 11.60 -2.37
N LEU A 225 6.65 10.41 -2.44
CA LEU A 225 6.33 9.74 -3.70
C LEU A 225 5.04 10.31 -4.33
N ILE A 226 4.04 10.61 -3.51
CA ILE A 226 2.81 11.30 -3.93
C ILE A 226 3.04 12.81 -3.78
N GLY A 227 3.06 13.53 -4.91
CA GLY A 227 3.34 14.95 -4.98
C GLY A 227 2.14 15.84 -4.67
N ASP A 228 2.39 17.14 -4.47
CA ASP A 228 1.36 18.10 -4.05
C ASP A 228 0.30 18.43 -5.12
N LYS A 229 0.47 17.92 -6.34
CA LYS A 229 -0.47 18.09 -7.46
C LYS A 229 -1.28 16.83 -7.76
N ASN A 230 -1.05 15.75 -7.01
CA ASN A 230 -1.70 14.48 -7.21
C ASN A 230 -3.00 14.45 -6.41
N ASP A 231 -4.15 14.54 -7.10
CA ASP A 231 -5.45 14.44 -6.44
C ASP A 231 -5.72 13.01 -5.97
N THR A 232 -6.01 12.85 -4.67
CA THR A 232 -6.34 11.56 -4.05
C THR A 232 -7.79 11.49 -3.61
N THR A 233 -8.63 12.43 -4.05
CA THR A 233 -10.05 12.50 -3.67
C THR A 233 -10.97 11.99 -4.78
N VAL A 234 -12.06 11.34 -4.41
CA VAL A 234 -13.05 10.79 -5.38
C VAL A 234 -13.98 11.87 -5.91
N LYS A 235 -14.29 12.87 -5.09
CA LYS A 235 -15.26 13.91 -5.44
C LYS A 235 -14.66 14.83 -6.51
N GLY A 236 -15.26 14.88 -7.70
CA GLY A 236 -14.74 15.65 -8.83
C GLY A 236 -14.76 17.17 -8.62
N SER A 237 -15.44 17.65 -7.58
CA SER A 237 -15.40 19.07 -7.17
C SER A 237 -14.19 19.41 -6.28
N THR A 238 -13.40 18.42 -5.87
CA THR A 238 -12.18 18.61 -5.08
C THR A 238 -10.96 18.16 -5.88
N SER A 239 -9.79 18.66 -5.51
CA SER A 239 -8.51 18.23 -6.07
C SER A 239 -7.44 18.39 -5.01
N CYS A 240 -7.29 17.39 -4.14
CA CYS A 240 -6.45 17.50 -2.94
C CYS A 240 -5.52 16.29 -2.76
N PRO A 241 -4.22 16.52 -2.47
CA PRO A 241 -3.23 15.47 -2.25
C PRO A 241 -3.21 15.02 -0.78
N TYR A 242 -4.34 14.54 -0.28
CA TYR A 242 -4.48 14.19 1.14
C TYR A 242 -3.69 12.94 1.50
N ASP A 243 -3.81 11.90 0.67
CA ASP A 243 -3.17 10.61 0.87
C ASP A 243 -1.73 10.65 0.38
N ARG A 244 -0.79 10.17 1.20
CA ARG A 244 0.64 10.29 0.92
C ARG A 244 1.35 8.96 1.07
N ILE A 245 2.46 8.86 0.34
CA ILE A 245 3.50 7.86 0.54
C ILE A 245 4.82 8.62 0.63
N VAL A 246 5.53 8.46 1.74
CA VAL A 246 6.85 9.01 1.99
C VAL A 246 7.78 7.87 2.32
N VAL A 247 9.01 7.89 1.82
CA VAL A 247 10.00 6.83 2.08
C VAL A 247 11.31 7.39 2.59
N SER A 248 12.01 6.62 3.42
CA SER A 248 13.39 6.87 3.84
C SER A 248 14.20 5.57 3.80
N GLY A 249 15.50 5.70 3.51
CA GLY A 249 16.43 4.58 3.39
C GLY A 249 16.85 4.28 1.95
N GLN A 250 18.15 4.37 1.67
CA GLN A 250 18.69 4.26 0.31
C GLN A 250 18.35 2.92 -0.38
N LYS A 251 18.37 1.81 0.38
CA LYS A 251 18.03 0.48 -0.16
C LYS A 251 16.57 0.42 -0.59
N LEU A 252 15.67 1.00 0.21
CA LEU A 252 14.25 1.10 -0.11
C LEU A 252 14.01 1.97 -1.34
N ILE A 253 14.56 3.18 -1.34
CA ILE A 253 14.42 4.12 -2.46
C ILE A 253 14.91 3.51 -3.77
N ASN A 254 16.09 2.86 -3.77
CA ASN A 254 16.65 2.21 -4.96
C ASN A 254 15.82 1.01 -5.45
N ALA A 255 15.06 0.39 -4.54
CA ALA A 255 14.20 -0.75 -4.85
C ALA A 255 12.84 -0.35 -5.40
N ILE A 256 12.44 0.92 -5.36
CA ILE A 256 11.18 1.37 -5.98
C ILE A 256 11.23 1.09 -7.49
N VAL A 257 10.16 0.49 -8.00
CA VAL A 257 9.98 0.26 -9.43
C VAL A 257 9.69 1.63 -10.09
N PRO A 258 10.48 2.04 -11.10
CA PRO A 258 10.22 3.30 -11.80
C PRO A 258 8.79 3.35 -12.35
N ASN A 259 8.14 4.51 -12.22
CA ASN A 259 6.75 4.74 -12.67
C ASN A 259 5.68 3.85 -12.02
N SER A 260 5.97 3.21 -10.88
CA SER A 260 4.98 2.41 -10.15
C SER A 260 4.10 3.20 -9.18
N ILE A 261 4.49 4.44 -8.87
CA ILE A 261 3.72 5.31 -8.00
C ILE A 261 2.42 5.67 -8.72
N ASN A 262 1.28 5.37 -8.10
CA ASN A 262 -0.02 5.56 -8.72
C ASN A 262 -1.11 5.92 -7.69
N ILE A 263 -2.16 6.55 -8.18
CA ILE A 263 -3.44 6.75 -7.47
C ILE A 263 -4.45 5.84 -8.16
N PHE A 264 -5.02 4.91 -7.40
CA PHE A 264 -5.95 3.94 -7.94
C PHE A 264 -7.36 4.52 -8.04
N ASP A 265 -7.68 5.08 -9.20
CA ASP A 265 -9.03 5.54 -9.53
C ASP A 265 -9.99 4.36 -9.74
N PHE A 266 -10.54 3.84 -8.63
CA PHE A 266 -11.50 2.74 -8.66
C PHE A 266 -12.85 3.15 -9.27
N GLN A 267 -13.17 4.45 -9.30
CA GLN A 267 -14.39 4.93 -9.95
C GLN A 267 -14.31 4.63 -11.43
N LYS A 268 -13.20 5.03 -12.07
CA LYS A 268 -12.94 4.75 -13.48
C LYS A 268 -12.76 3.26 -13.74
N ASP A 269 -11.92 2.57 -12.97
CA ASP A 269 -11.59 1.16 -13.20
C ASP A 269 -12.78 0.22 -13.02
N PHE A 270 -13.73 0.58 -12.15
CA PHE A 270 -14.95 -0.21 -11.92
C PHE A 270 -16.18 0.37 -12.62
N GLN A 271 -16.01 1.43 -13.44
CA GLN A 271 -17.07 2.09 -14.21
C GLN A 271 -18.25 2.54 -13.34
N LEU A 272 -17.93 3.17 -12.21
CA LEU A 272 -18.90 3.66 -11.23
C LEU A 272 -19.29 5.10 -11.54
N THR A 273 -20.54 5.43 -11.21
CA THR A 273 -20.92 6.83 -11.01
C THR A 273 -20.19 7.42 -9.80
N GLU A 274 -20.09 8.75 -9.72
CA GLU A 274 -19.49 9.42 -8.54
C GLU A 274 -20.24 9.04 -7.25
N GLU A 275 -21.57 8.95 -7.29
CA GLU A 275 -22.39 8.54 -6.15
C GLU A 275 -22.02 7.13 -5.65
N GLN A 276 -21.90 6.17 -6.57
CA GLN A 276 -21.49 4.80 -6.23
C GLN A 276 -20.06 4.77 -5.67
N ALA A 277 -19.14 5.54 -6.27
CA ALA A 277 -17.77 5.64 -5.80
C ALA A 277 -17.68 6.24 -4.39
N LEU A 278 -18.40 7.33 -4.13
CA LEU A 278 -18.55 7.93 -2.79
C LEU A 278 -19.24 6.98 -1.80
N GLY A 279 -20.08 6.07 -2.28
CA GLY A 279 -20.62 4.96 -1.51
C GLY A 279 -19.53 4.02 -0.96
N ILE A 280 -18.43 3.84 -1.71
CA ILE A 280 -17.25 3.05 -1.33
C ILE A 280 -16.29 3.87 -0.47
N SER A 281 -15.82 5.02 -0.93
CA SER A 281 -14.99 5.96 -0.17
C SER A 281 -14.95 7.33 -0.88
N ASP A 282 -14.55 8.38 -0.18
CA ASP A 282 -14.20 9.69 -0.78
C ASP A 282 -12.70 9.88 -1.04
N HIS A 283 -11.88 8.88 -0.71
CA HIS A 283 -10.45 8.84 -1.05
C HIS A 283 -10.16 7.74 -2.08
N PHE A 284 -9.18 7.97 -2.94
CA PHE A 284 -8.59 6.93 -3.78
C PHE A 284 -7.39 6.28 -3.07
N PRO A 285 -7.18 4.96 -3.21
CA PRO A 285 -5.95 4.33 -2.74
C PRO A 285 -4.70 4.92 -3.41
N VAL A 286 -3.63 5.10 -2.65
CA VAL A 286 -2.29 5.40 -3.20
C VAL A 286 -1.43 4.15 -3.15
N GLU A 287 -0.68 3.88 -4.22
CA GLU A 287 0.08 2.64 -4.39
C GLU A 287 1.49 2.87 -4.96
N PHE A 288 2.41 1.95 -4.66
CA PHE A 288 3.73 1.87 -5.28
C PHE A 288 4.24 0.42 -5.26
N GLU A 289 5.32 0.15 -6.00
CA GLU A 289 5.88 -1.20 -6.09
C GLU A 289 7.38 -1.26 -5.79
N LEU A 290 7.81 -2.35 -5.14
CA LEU A 290 9.21 -2.67 -4.86
C LEU A 290 9.72 -3.81 -5.74
N LYS A 291 10.93 -3.69 -6.28
CA LYS A 291 11.60 -4.69 -7.13
C LYS A 291 11.83 -6.01 -6.38
N THR A 292 11.65 -7.13 -7.08
CA THR A 292 12.11 -8.45 -6.60
C THR A 292 13.63 -8.64 -6.70
N ARG A 293 14.18 -9.47 -5.82
CA ARG A 293 15.59 -9.85 -5.79
C ARG A 293 15.94 -10.62 -7.05
N GLY A 294 16.90 -10.09 -7.81
CA GLY A 294 17.45 -10.71 -9.02
C GLY A 294 16.85 -10.24 -10.35
N GLY A 295 15.80 -9.42 -10.32
CA GLY A 295 15.20 -8.82 -11.51
C GLY A 295 14.72 -9.82 -12.57
N PHE A 296 14.29 -9.29 -13.71
CA PHE A 296 13.78 -10.06 -14.85
C PHE A 296 14.76 -11.15 -15.33
N PHE A 297 16.07 -10.85 -15.35
CA PHE A 297 17.09 -11.78 -15.84
C PHE A 297 17.31 -13.03 -14.96
N ASN A 298 17.30 -12.90 -13.63
CA ASN A 298 17.41 -14.08 -12.77
C ASN A 298 16.10 -14.88 -12.73
N TRP A 299 14.95 -14.22 -12.86
CA TRP A 299 13.67 -14.90 -13.04
C TRP A 299 13.67 -15.75 -14.32
N LEU A 300 14.09 -15.18 -15.47
CA LEU A 300 14.27 -15.91 -16.73
C LEU A 300 15.18 -17.12 -16.55
N LYS A 301 16.36 -16.95 -15.95
CA LYS A 301 17.28 -18.07 -15.65
C LYS A 301 16.60 -19.15 -14.81
N SER A 302 15.82 -18.79 -13.79
CA SER A 302 15.10 -19.75 -12.94
C SER A 302 14.02 -20.55 -13.69
N GLN A 303 13.33 -19.91 -14.65
CA GLN A 303 12.33 -20.57 -15.50
C GLN A 303 12.98 -21.57 -16.46
N PHE A 304 14.13 -21.21 -17.06
CA PHE A 304 14.91 -22.11 -17.91
C PHE A 304 15.45 -23.33 -17.14
N LEU A 305 15.90 -23.14 -15.90
CA LEU A 305 16.39 -24.22 -15.04
C LEU A 305 15.26 -25.18 -14.60
N LYS A 306 14.07 -24.66 -14.24
CA LYS A 306 12.90 -25.50 -13.92
C LYS A 306 12.39 -26.31 -15.12
N LYS A 307 12.52 -25.80 -16.34
CA LYS A 307 12.17 -26.53 -17.56
C LYS A 307 13.16 -27.67 -17.86
N ARG A 308 14.45 -27.48 -17.56
CA ARG A 308 15.48 -28.53 -17.69
C ARG A 308 15.29 -29.67 -16.68
N SER A 309 14.98 -29.36 -15.41
CA SER A 309 14.77 -30.40 -14.39
C SER A 309 13.53 -31.25 -14.66
N ARG A 310 12.49 -30.70 -15.30
CA ARG A 310 11.31 -31.46 -15.76
C ARG A 310 11.59 -32.36 -16.98
N LYS A 311 12.55 -32.01 -17.84
CA LYS A 311 12.97 -32.87 -18.96
C LYS A 311 13.91 -34.00 -18.53
N GLY A 312 14.74 -33.80 -17.50
CA GLY A 312 15.64 -34.83 -16.97
C GLY A 312 14.98 -35.87 -16.04
N ARG A 313 13.69 -35.74 -15.73
CA ARG A 313 12.89 -36.74 -14.98
C ARG A 313 11.98 -37.59 -15.87
N ARG A 314 12.12 -37.49 -17.19
CA ARG A 314 11.37 -38.26 -18.20
C ARG A 314 12.29 -39.09 -19.12
N SER A 315 13.54 -39.33 -18.70
CA SER A 315 14.44 -40.32 -19.30
C SER A 315 14.68 -41.42 -18.30
#